data_AF-A0A8J2RTA9-F1
#
_entry.id   AF-A0A8J2RTA9-F1
#
_cell.length_a   1.000
_cell.length_b   1.000
_cell.length_c   1.000
_cell.angle_alpha   90.00
_cell.angle_beta   90.00
_cell.angle_gamma   90.00
#
_symmetry.space_group_name_H-M   'P 1'
#
loop_
_entity.id
_entity.type
_entity.pdbx_description
1 polymer ?
#
loop_
_entity_poly.entity_id
_entity_poly.type
_entity_poly.pdbx_seq_one_letter_code
_entity_poly.pdbx_strand_id
1 'polypeptide(L)'
;MKNAAIECLSSFQNSLSLNRSKDLLILGTGIAGLYLVGQIYVSYKKAQRRKKWASVEKNMVILHQFTRGKFTPNVSPFPLKLETYLRMTGIPYENEFEEPMGPKGKTPWITLNGDDIADSQLCMELLARKFHKDCSSHLSPEEQAIARSFHIMAEEHLYWGLLLWRWVYTKGKTLWQIQNSLPASLSLMLPLVAKKLKGQAHGQGMGLHTEAEVIEMSVKDLRAISNFLGTKQFLMGDKAIEADCAVFGILSQLLWNCPGSPFEQLLNGEFNNLKIYCERMKDTFWPDWDRCLNPPRI
;
A
#
# COMPACT_ATOMS: atom_id res chain seq x y z
N MET A 1 13.56 75.02 -10.82
CA MET A 1 13.36 74.13 -9.66
C MET A 1 12.37 72.98 -9.90
N LYS A 2 11.29 73.13 -10.68
CA LYS A 2 10.31 72.03 -10.93
C LYS A 2 10.87 70.84 -11.75
N ASN A 3 11.75 71.07 -12.72
CA ASN A 3 12.26 69.99 -13.60
C ASN A 3 13.21 69.03 -12.88
N ALA A 4 14.08 69.53 -11.99
CA ALA A 4 15.03 68.71 -11.25
C ALA A 4 14.34 67.74 -10.26
N ALA A 5 13.19 68.13 -9.70
CA ALA A 5 12.42 67.28 -8.79
C ALA A 5 11.75 66.10 -9.52
N ILE A 6 11.31 66.31 -10.77
CA ILE A 6 10.66 65.27 -11.59
C ILE A 6 11.68 64.24 -12.07
N GLU A 7 12.88 64.69 -12.49
CA GLU A 7 13.98 63.80 -12.88
C GLU A 7 14.50 62.97 -11.69
N CYS A 8 14.54 63.55 -10.50
CA CYS A 8 14.93 62.82 -9.29
C CYS A 8 13.91 61.72 -8.92
N LEU A 9 12.60 62.01 -9.06
CA LEU A 9 11.55 61.04 -8.79
C LEU A 9 11.52 59.89 -9.81
N SER A 10 11.72 60.19 -11.10
CA SER A 10 11.77 59.16 -12.14
C SER A 10 13.02 58.28 -12.02
N SER A 11 14.17 58.87 -11.67
CA SER A 11 15.42 58.15 -11.38
C SER A 11 15.25 57.20 -10.17
N PHE A 12 14.61 57.68 -9.10
CA PHE A 12 14.34 56.88 -7.90
C PHE A 12 13.36 55.72 -8.16
N GLN A 13 12.29 55.96 -8.93
CA GLN A 13 11.35 54.90 -9.34
C GLN A 13 12.02 53.84 -10.22
N ASN A 14 12.89 54.26 -11.15
CA ASN A 14 13.66 53.34 -11.99
C ASN A 14 14.70 52.54 -11.18
N SER A 15 15.35 53.12 -10.18
CA SER A 15 16.29 52.38 -9.33
C SER A 15 15.57 51.35 -8.46
N LEU A 16 14.38 51.69 -7.93
CA LEU A 16 13.54 50.77 -7.16
C LEU A 16 13.03 49.60 -8.01
N SER A 17 12.60 49.85 -9.25
CA SER A 17 12.13 48.79 -10.16
C SER A 17 13.27 47.86 -10.60
N LEU A 18 14.47 48.42 -10.88
CA LEU A 18 15.66 47.64 -11.21
C LEU A 18 16.11 46.74 -10.06
N ASN A 19 16.12 47.27 -8.82
CA ASN A 19 16.48 46.48 -7.64
C ASN A 19 15.47 45.36 -7.40
N ARG A 20 14.16 45.64 -7.51
CA ARG A 20 13.12 44.61 -7.38
C ARG A 20 13.25 43.51 -8.44
N SER A 21 13.62 43.86 -9.67
CA SER A 21 13.87 42.90 -10.75
C SER A 21 15.11 42.03 -10.48
N LYS A 22 16.21 42.62 -9.98
CA LYS A 22 17.41 41.90 -9.57
C LYS A 22 17.13 40.96 -8.40
N ASP A 23 16.38 41.41 -7.39
CA ASP A 23 16.00 40.62 -6.22
C ASP A 23 15.13 39.42 -6.62
N LEU A 24 14.17 39.62 -7.53
CA LEU A 24 13.35 38.54 -8.10
C LEU A 24 14.19 37.52 -8.90
N LEU A 25 15.18 37.98 -9.66
CA LEU A 25 16.10 37.12 -10.41
C LEU A 25 17.02 36.32 -9.47
N ILE A 26 17.55 36.95 -8.43
CA ILE A 26 18.38 36.30 -7.40
C ILE A 26 17.55 35.26 -6.63
N LEU A 27 16.31 35.58 -6.26
CA LEU A 27 15.40 34.65 -5.60
C LEU A 27 15.06 33.46 -6.52
N GLY A 28 14.76 33.73 -7.79
CA GLY A 28 14.44 32.68 -8.78
C GLY A 28 15.62 31.74 -9.05
N THR A 29 16.83 32.28 -9.19
CA THR A 29 18.06 31.48 -9.37
C THR A 29 18.42 30.68 -8.12
N GLY A 30 18.21 31.25 -6.91
CA GLY A 30 18.36 30.54 -5.65
C GLY A 30 17.40 29.35 -5.50
N ILE A 31 16.11 29.54 -5.84
CA ILE A 31 15.11 28.46 -5.82
C ILE A 31 15.46 27.37 -6.84
N ALA A 32 15.84 27.74 -8.06
CA ALA A 32 16.26 26.79 -9.08
C ALA A 32 17.51 26.00 -8.67
N GLY A 33 18.49 26.67 -8.04
CA GLY A 33 19.69 26.05 -7.48
C GLY A 33 19.37 25.03 -6.38
N LEU A 34 18.52 25.40 -5.41
CA LEU A 34 18.06 24.49 -4.35
C LEU A 34 17.29 23.29 -4.91
N TYR A 35 16.44 23.51 -5.91
CA TYR A 35 15.73 22.43 -6.60
C TYR A 35 16.70 21.46 -7.27
N LEU A 36 17.70 21.97 -8.02
CA LEU A 36 18.71 21.14 -8.68
C LEU A 36 19.54 20.33 -7.67
N VAL A 37 20.01 20.96 -6.59
CA VAL A 37 20.71 20.26 -5.50
C VAL A 37 19.83 19.15 -4.91
N GLY A 38 18.53 19.43 -4.70
CA GLY A 38 17.55 18.44 -4.27
C GLY A 38 17.43 17.26 -5.24
N GLN A 39 17.33 17.51 -6.54
CA GLN A 39 17.28 16.46 -7.57
C GLN A 39 18.55 15.61 -7.61
N ILE A 40 19.73 16.24 -7.52
CA ILE A 40 21.02 15.53 -7.46
C ILE A 40 21.07 14.64 -6.21
N TYR A 41 20.65 15.16 -5.06
CA TYR A 41 20.60 14.40 -3.81
C TYR A 41 19.66 13.19 -3.88
N VAL A 42 18.46 13.37 -4.47
CA VAL A 42 17.50 12.27 -4.68
C VAL A 42 18.08 11.21 -5.61
N SER A 43 18.68 11.61 -6.74
CA SER A 43 19.35 10.71 -7.68
C SER A 43 20.50 9.96 -7.05
N TYR A 44 21.33 10.65 -6.24
CA TYR A 44 22.42 10.03 -5.48
C TYR A 44 21.90 8.97 -4.51
N LYS A 45 20.89 9.30 -3.70
CA LYS A 45 20.27 8.34 -2.77
C LYS A 45 19.69 7.12 -3.50
N LYS A 46 19.02 7.34 -4.63
CA LYS A 46 18.49 6.27 -5.47
C LYS A 46 19.60 5.36 -6.00
N ALA A 47 20.71 5.94 -6.47
CA ALA A 47 21.87 5.16 -6.93
C ALA A 47 22.50 4.33 -5.79
N GLN A 48 22.59 4.88 -4.57
CA GLN A 48 23.10 4.13 -3.41
C GLN A 48 22.20 2.95 -3.05
N ARG A 49 20.87 3.16 -3.03
CA ARG A 49 19.91 2.07 -2.81
C ARG A 49 20.03 0.97 -3.88
N ARG A 50 20.15 1.35 -5.16
CA ARG A 50 20.39 0.39 -6.25
C ARG A 50 21.68 -0.42 -6.06
N LYS A 51 22.77 0.22 -5.63
CA LYS A 51 24.02 -0.49 -5.30
C LYS A 51 23.82 -1.49 -4.16
N LYS A 52 23.11 -1.10 -3.10
CA LYS A 52 22.74 -1.99 -1.98
C LYS A 52 21.95 -3.20 -2.48
N TRP A 53 20.89 -2.99 -3.25
CA TRP A 53 20.06 -4.10 -3.77
C TRP A 53 20.79 -4.96 -4.81
N ALA A 54 21.78 -4.43 -5.52
CA ALA A 54 22.63 -5.22 -6.42
C ALA A 54 23.68 -6.07 -5.67
N SER A 55 23.98 -5.73 -4.41
CA SER A 55 24.96 -6.45 -3.58
C SER A 55 24.38 -7.64 -2.81
N VAL A 56 23.05 -7.80 -2.81
CA VAL A 56 22.38 -8.92 -2.16
C VAL A 56 22.65 -10.23 -2.90
N GLU A 57 22.50 -11.35 -2.20
CA GLU A 57 22.73 -12.67 -2.79
C GLU A 57 21.84 -12.90 -4.03
N LYS A 58 22.39 -13.63 -5.02
CA LYS A 58 21.63 -14.01 -6.21
C LYS A 58 20.35 -14.76 -5.81
N ASN A 59 19.24 -14.39 -6.42
CA ASN A 59 17.89 -14.89 -6.13
C ASN A 59 17.30 -14.50 -4.75
N MET A 60 17.96 -13.62 -3.98
CA MET A 60 17.30 -12.93 -2.86
C MET A 60 16.26 -11.96 -3.42
N VAL A 61 15.01 -12.04 -2.93
CA VAL A 61 13.94 -11.10 -3.29
C VAL A 61 14.06 -9.87 -2.39
N ILE A 62 14.16 -8.68 -2.99
CA ILE A 62 13.99 -7.43 -2.22
C ILE A 62 12.54 -7.01 -2.34
N LEU A 63 11.79 -7.15 -1.25
CA LEU A 63 10.39 -6.76 -1.15
C LEU A 63 10.28 -5.30 -0.72
N HIS A 64 9.81 -4.46 -1.64
CA HIS A 64 9.60 -3.04 -1.39
C HIS A 64 8.18 -2.78 -0.92
N GLN A 65 8.04 -2.24 0.28
CA GLN A 65 6.74 -1.99 0.90
C GLN A 65 6.74 -0.91 1.96
N PHE A 66 5.56 -0.51 2.45
CA PHE A 66 5.46 0.41 3.58
C PHE A 66 6.06 -0.17 4.87
N THR A 67 6.43 0.73 5.78
CA THR A 67 6.87 0.38 7.13
C THR A 67 5.78 -0.36 7.91
N ARG A 68 6.23 -1.14 8.90
CA ARG A 68 5.40 -1.96 9.78
C ARG A 68 4.28 -1.16 10.44
N GLY A 69 3.08 -1.75 10.49
CA GLY A 69 1.89 -1.16 11.11
C GLY A 69 1.79 -1.44 12.61
N LYS A 70 0.68 -1.00 13.22
CA LYS A 70 0.40 -1.19 14.65
C LYS A 70 -0.17 -2.57 14.99
N PHE A 71 -1.09 -3.08 14.15
CA PHE A 71 -1.80 -4.33 14.42
C PHE A 71 -1.46 -5.44 13.42
N THR A 72 -0.90 -5.07 12.28
CA THR A 72 -0.49 -6.00 11.21
C THR A 72 0.87 -5.58 10.63
N PRO A 73 1.68 -6.50 10.09
CA PRO A 73 2.96 -6.21 9.45
C PRO A 73 2.87 -5.17 8.33
N ASN A 74 1.72 -5.01 7.68
CA ASN A 74 1.47 -3.93 6.73
C ASN A 74 0.00 -3.44 6.75
N VAL A 75 -0.21 -2.13 6.69
CA VAL A 75 -1.54 -1.48 6.64
C VAL A 75 -2.21 -1.53 5.27
N SER A 76 -1.56 -2.13 4.27
CA SER A 76 -2.11 -2.41 2.95
C SER A 76 -2.25 -3.93 2.77
N PRO A 77 -3.35 -4.40 2.14
CA PRO A 77 -3.57 -5.82 1.93
C PRO A 77 -2.56 -6.44 0.94
N PHE A 78 -2.11 -5.68 -0.07
CA PHE A 78 -1.27 -6.22 -1.14
C PHE A 78 0.17 -6.56 -0.69
N PRO A 79 0.88 -5.72 0.10
CA PRO A 79 2.16 -6.12 0.68
C PRO A 79 2.02 -7.27 1.66
N LEU A 80 0.94 -7.29 2.47
CA LEU A 80 0.68 -8.40 3.39
C LEU A 80 0.47 -9.72 2.63
N LYS A 81 -0.29 -9.69 1.52
CA LYS A 81 -0.45 -10.82 0.59
C LYS A 81 0.90 -11.33 0.08
N LEU A 82 1.72 -10.43 -0.49
CA LEU A 82 2.98 -10.82 -1.12
C LEU A 82 4.00 -11.35 -0.10
N GLU A 83 4.13 -10.72 1.07
CA GLU A 83 5.02 -11.22 2.12
C GLU A 83 4.53 -12.54 2.71
N THR A 84 3.20 -12.74 2.83
CA THR A 84 2.63 -14.03 3.23
C THR A 84 2.96 -15.12 2.22
N TYR A 85 2.89 -14.84 0.91
CA TYR A 85 3.30 -15.79 -0.13
C TYR A 85 4.79 -16.16 -0.04
N LEU A 86 5.68 -15.18 0.14
CA LEU A 86 7.12 -15.42 0.31
C LEU A 86 7.40 -16.33 1.52
N ARG A 87 6.71 -16.07 2.64
CA ARG A 87 6.78 -16.88 3.86
C ARG A 87 6.24 -18.29 3.66
N MET A 88 5.07 -18.41 3.04
CA MET A 88 4.42 -19.69 2.72
C MET A 88 5.29 -20.58 1.82
N THR A 89 6.03 -19.98 0.88
CA THR A 89 6.84 -20.73 -0.09
C THR A 89 8.30 -20.94 0.34
N GLY A 90 8.74 -20.23 1.39
CA GLY A 90 10.11 -20.23 1.88
C GLY A 90 11.11 -19.56 0.93
N ILE A 91 10.64 -18.69 0.02
CA ILE A 91 11.52 -17.95 -0.89
C ILE A 91 12.27 -16.90 -0.05
N PRO A 92 13.62 -16.84 -0.12
CA PRO A 92 14.40 -15.89 0.67
C PRO A 92 14.11 -14.46 0.22
N TYR A 93 13.86 -13.58 1.18
CA TYR A 93 13.59 -12.17 0.91
C TYR A 93 14.10 -11.25 2.02
N GLU A 94 14.37 -10.01 1.64
CA GLU A 94 14.61 -8.89 2.54
C GLU A 94 13.57 -7.80 2.32
N ASN A 95 13.19 -7.11 3.39
CA ASN A 95 12.27 -5.97 3.31
C ASN A 95 13.03 -4.66 3.07
N GLU A 96 12.55 -3.88 2.11
CA GLU A 96 13.01 -2.52 1.83
C GLU A 96 11.84 -1.55 2.05
N PHE A 97 12.05 -0.55 2.92
CA PHE A 97 11.01 0.38 3.35
C PHE A 97 11.24 1.82 2.86
N GLU A 98 12.44 2.14 2.35
CA GLU A 98 12.78 3.50 1.92
C GLU A 98 12.19 3.89 0.56
N GLU A 99 11.94 2.91 -0.34
CA GLU A 99 11.38 3.13 -1.67
C GLU A 99 10.11 2.29 -1.90
N PRO A 100 9.04 2.51 -1.11
CA PRO A 100 7.84 1.66 -1.15
C PRO A 100 7.04 1.78 -2.45
N MET A 101 7.20 2.89 -3.19
CA MET A 101 6.43 3.17 -4.40
C MET A 101 7.19 2.70 -5.63
N GLY A 102 6.69 1.65 -6.28
CA GLY A 102 7.35 1.03 -7.43
C GLY A 102 7.08 1.70 -8.77
N PRO A 103 7.57 1.08 -9.87
CA PRO A 103 7.44 1.59 -11.25
C PRO A 103 6.02 1.95 -11.70
N LYS A 104 5.00 1.27 -11.15
CA LYS A 104 3.58 1.54 -11.44
C LYS A 104 2.93 2.55 -10.48
N GLY A 105 3.71 3.21 -9.63
CA GLY A 105 3.20 4.15 -8.62
C GLY A 105 2.36 3.49 -7.54
N LYS A 106 2.63 2.22 -7.22
CA LYS A 106 1.93 1.40 -6.21
C LYS A 106 2.92 0.54 -5.43
N THR A 107 2.47 0.06 -4.27
CA THR A 107 3.12 -0.94 -3.41
C THR A 107 2.24 -2.19 -3.35
N PRO A 108 2.79 -3.39 -3.16
CA PRO A 108 4.21 -3.72 -3.12
C PRO A 108 4.79 -3.90 -4.53
N TRP A 109 6.11 -4.02 -4.58
CA TRP A 109 6.87 -4.44 -5.76
C TRP A 109 8.15 -5.15 -5.30
N ILE A 110 8.83 -5.86 -6.19
CA ILE A 110 10.07 -6.56 -5.87
C ILE A 110 11.22 -6.12 -6.78
N THR A 111 12.45 -6.17 -6.26
CA THR A 111 13.66 -6.29 -7.09
C THR A 111 14.19 -7.71 -6.96
N LEU A 112 14.48 -8.35 -8.09
CA LEU A 112 15.03 -9.70 -8.14
C LEU A 112 16.12 -9.79 -9.20
N ASN A 113 17.36 -10.07 -8.79
CA ASN A 113 18.52 -10.11 -9.69
C ASN A 113 18.72 -8.82 -10.53
N GLY A 114 18.32 -7.67 -9.98
CA GLY A 114 18.39 -6.37 -10.65
C GLY A 114 17.15 -5.97 -11.43
N ASP A 115 16.20 -6.89 -11.67
CA ASP A 115 14.95 -6.61 -12.36
C ASP A 115 13.86 -6.17 -11.38
N ASP A 116 13.09 -5.15 -11.76
CA ASP A 116 11.97 -4.65 -10.97
C ASP A 116 10.64 -5.18 -11.50
N ILE A 117 9.86 -5.79 -10.62
CA ILE A 117 8.53 -6.32 -10.93
C ILE A 117 7.53 -5.64 -10.00
N ALA A 118 6.52 -5.00 -10.59
CA ALA A 118 5.45 -4.32 -9.85
C ALA A 118 4.11 -4.99 -10.09
N ASP A 119 3.23 -4.88 -9.08
CA ASP A 119 1.98 -5.64 -8.89
C ASP A 119 2.19 -6.93 -8.10
N SER A 120 1.50 -7.10 -6.97
CA SER A 120 1.67 -8.24 -6.07
C SER A 120 1.34 -9.57 -6.74
N GLN A 121 0.34 -9.62 -7.63
CA GLN A 121 -0.04 -10.85 -8.31
C GLN A 121 1.00 -11.24 -9.36
N LEU A 122 1.45 -10.28 -10.18
CA LEU A 122 2.51 -10.53 -11.16
C LEU A 122 3.84 -10.92 -10.49
N CYS A 123 4.14 -10.35 -9.32
CA CYS A 123 5.27 -10.78 -8.50
C CYS A 123 5.13 -12.26 -8.10
N MET A 124 4.00 -12.65 -7.53
CA MET A 124 3.75 -14.05 -7.13
C MET A 124 3.85 -15.01 -8.31
N GLU A 125 3.25 -14.70 -9.46
CA GLU A 125 3.30 -15.55 -10.67
C GLU A 125 4.71 -15.70 -11.25
N LEU A 126 5.53 -14.64 -11.19
CA LEU A 126 6.93 -14.72 -11.60
C LEU A 126 7.75 -15.56 -10.61
N LEU A 127 7.55 -15.37 -9.31
CA LEU A 127 8.23 -16.11 -8.27
C LEU A 127 7.86 -17.60 -8.29
N ALA A 128 6.57 -17.93 -8.43
CA ALA A 128 6.07 -19.30 -8.56
C ALA A 128 6.78 -20.05 -9.70
N ARG A 129 6.85 -19.42 -10.88
CA ARG A 129 7.53 -19.97 -12.05
C ARG A 129 9.04 -20.11 -11.85
N LYS A 130 9.69 -19.07 -11.32
CA LYS A 130 11.15 -19.02 -11.16
C LYS A 130 11.67 -19.99 -10.10
N PHE A 131 10.92 -20.20 -9.02
CA PHE A 131 11.34 -21.02 -7.88
C PHE A 131 10.61 -22.38 -7.81
N HIS A 132 9.74 -22.67 -8.78
CA HIS A 132 8.89 -23.87 -8.81
C HIS A 132 8.04 -24.00 -7.54
N LYS A 133 7.36 -22.89 -7.18
CA LYS A 133 6.55 -22.73 -5.96
C LYS A 133 5.10 -22.37 -6.30
N ASP A 134 4.47 -23.18 -7.14
CA ASP A 134 3.03 -23.11 -7.37
C ASP A 134 2.31 -23.90 -6.27
N CYS A 135 1.67 -23.20 -5.34
CA CYS A 135 0.96 -23.80 -4.22
C CYS A 135 -0.38 -24.39 -4.67
N SER A 136 -0.93 -23.94 -5.79
CA SER A 136 -2.19 -24.40 -6.36
C SER A 136 -2.07 -25.61 -7.30
N SER A 137 -0.85 -26.10 -7.57
CA SER A 137 -0.59 -27.15 -8.57
C SER A 137 -1.27 -28.50 -8.30
N HIS A 138 -1.74 -28.72 -7.07
CA HIS A 138 -2.44 -29.93 -6.66
C HIS A 138 -3.95 -29.87 -6.89
N LEU A 139 -4.47 -28.69 -7.24
CA LEU A 139 -5.88 -28.46 -7.52
C LEU A 139 -6.23 -28.82 -8.97
N SER A 140 -7.41 -29.38 -9.17
CA SER A 140 -8.00 -29.56 -10.49
C SER A 140 -8.27 -28.20 -11.18
N PRO A 141 -8.44 -28.18 -12.52
CA PRO A 141 -8.77 -26.95 -13.24
C PRO A 141 -10.04 -26.24 -12.72
N GLU A 142 -11.04 -27.00 -12.29
CA GLU A 142 -12.26 -26.45 -11.69
C GLU A 142 -11.98 -25.79 -10.34
N GLU A 143 -11.23 -26.46 -9.47
CA GLU A 143 -10.82 -25.92 -8.17
C GLU A 143 -9.95 -24.66 -8.31
N GLN A 144 -9.06 -24.61 -9.30
CA GLN A 144 -8.29 -23.40 -9.60
C GLN A 144 -9.20 -22.24 -10.06
N ALA A 145 -10.22 -22.52 -10.86
CA ALA A 145 -11.20 -21.51 -11.28
C ALA A 145 -12.00 -20.97 -10.08
N ILE A 146 -12.40 -21.86 -9.16
CA ILE A 146 -13.07 -21.49 -7.91
C ILE A 146 -12.15 -20.63 -7.05
N ALA A 147 -10.91 -21.04 -6.81
CA ALA A 147 -9.92 -20.28 -6.04
C ALA A 147 -9.70 -18.88 -6.63
N ARG A 148 -9.61 -18.78 -7.98
CA ARG A 148 -9.51 -17.50 -8.68
C ARG A 148 -10.72 -16.60 -8.42
N SER A 149 -11.93 -17.15 -8.35
CA SER A 149 -13.13 -16.35 -8.08
C SER A 149 -13.09 -15.66 -6.72
N PHE A 150 -12.63 -16.36 -5.67
CA PHE A 150 -12.48 -15.79 -4.33
C PHE A 150 -11.33 -14.78 -4.26
N HIS A 151 -10.23 -15.05 -4.95
CA HIS A 151 -9.14 -14.09 -5.08
C HIS A 151 -9.65 -12.78 -5.72
N ILE A 152 -10.33 -12.85 -6.86
CA ILE A 152 -10.84 -11.65 -7.53
C ILE A 152 -11.94 -10.97 -6.71
N MET A 153 -12.83 -11.71 -6.04
CA MET A 153 -13.82 -11.13 -5.13
C MET A 153 -13.16 -10.31 -4.02
N ALA A 154 -12.09 -10.84 -3.41
CA ALA A 154 -11.38 -10.14 -2.35
C ALA A 154 -10.69 -8.86 -2.84
N GLU A 155 -9.96 -8.92 -3.97
CA GLU A 155 -9.13 -7.81 -4.44
C GLU A 155 -9.86 -6.78 -5.31
N GLU A 156 -10.87 -7.18 -6.07
CA GLU A 156 -11.56 -6.31 -7.06
C GLU A 156 -12.98 -5.93 -6.66
N HIS A 157 -13.51 -6.45 -5.55
CA HIS A 157 -14.80 -6.05 -5.01
C HIS A 157 -14.69 -5.62 -3.53
N LEU A 158 -14.34 -6.55 -2.64
CA LEU A 158 -14.28 -6.29 -1.19
C LEU A 158 -13.24 -5.22 -0.80
N TYR A 159 -12.10 -5.16 -1.52
CA TYR A 159 -11.10 -4.10 -1.36
C TYR A 159 -11.68 -2.68 -1.50
N TRP A 160 -12.64 -2.48 -2.40
CA TRP A 160 -13.23 -1.16 -2.61
C TRP A 160 -14.11 -0.73 -1.44
N GLY A 161 -14.81 -1.67 -0.79
CA GLY A 161 -15.51 -1.42 0.47
C GLY A 161 -14.55 -0.99 1.59
N LEU A 162 -13.43 -1.72 1.74
CA LEU A 162 -12.33 -1.35 2.64
C LEU A 162 -11.80 0.07 2.35
N LEU A 163 -11.51 0.37 1.08
CA LEU A 163 -10.96 1.65 0.65
C LEU A 163 -11.91 2.81 0.94
N LEU A 164 -13.18 2.67 0.59
CA LEU A 164 -14.20 3.69 0.84
C LEU A 164 -14.39 3.93 2.34
N TRP A 165 -14.45 2.87 3.15
CA TRP A 165 -14.49 3.02 4.61
C TRP A 165 -13.29 3.82 5.15
N ARG A 166 -12.08 3.39 4.80
CA ARG A 166 -10.85 3.95 5.33
C ARG A 166 -10.56 5.38 4.86
N TRP A 167 -10.89 5.72 3.62
CA TRP A 167 -10.49 7.00 3.03
C TRP A 167 -11.63 7.99 2.88
N VAL A 168 -12.86 7.52 2.69
CA VAL A 168 -14.01 8.38 2.41
C VAL A 168 -14.87 8.54 3.65
N TYR A 169 -15.41 7.46 4.21
CA TYR A 169 -16.37 7.54 5.32
C TYR A 169 -15.70 7.99 6.63
N THR A 170 -14.50 7.48 6.92
CA THR A 170 -13.69 7.92 8.07
C THR A 170 -12.82 9.15 7.77
N LYS A 171 -12.84 9.66 6.53
CA LYS A 171 -12.01 10.78 6.03
C LYS A 171 -10.50 10.56 6.27
N GLY A 172 -10.03 9.31 6.25
CA GLY A 172 -8.63 8.96 6.48
C GLY A 172 -8.13 9.09 7.92
N LYS A 173 -9.00 9.47 8.87
CA LYS A 173 -8.58 9.73 10.26
C LYS A 173 -8.15 8.47 11.01
N THR A 174 -8.68 7.31 10.65
CA THR A 174 -8.34 6.01 11.25
C THR A 174 -6.91 5.56 10.95
N LEU A 175 -6.23 6.16 9.95
CA LEU A 175 -4.84 5.83 9.64
C LEU A 175 -3.89 6.04 10.83
N TRP A 176 -4.12 7.08 11.63
CA TRP A 176 -3.34 7.35 12.84
C TRP A 176 -3.51 6.28 13.93
N GLN A 177 -4.60 5.52 13.88
CA GLN A 177 -4.86 4.42 14.81
C GLN A 177 -4.12 3.14 14.39
N ILE A 178 -3.81 2.97 13.11
CA ILE A 178 -3.29 1.71 12.55
C ILE A 178 -1.82 1.77 12.09
N GLN A 179 -1.26 2.98 11.92
CA GLN A 179 0.13 3.19 11.48
C GLN A 179 0.94 3.94 12.55
N ASN A 180 2.20 3.54 12.74
CA ASN A 180 3.12 4.12 13.70
C ASN A 180 3.76 5.42 13.19
N SER A 181 4.12 5.43 11.91
CA SER A 181 4.93 6.49 11.32
C SER A 181 4.21 7.15 10.15
N LEU A 182 3.34 8.12 10.45
CA LEU A 182 2.70 8.97 9.44
C LEU A 182 3.32 10.37 9.45
N PRO A 183 3.66 10.96 8.29
CA PRO A 183 4.14 12.33 8.22
C PRO A 183 3.06 13.31 8.72
N ALA A 184 3.44 14.29 9.53
CA ALA A 184 2.49 15.31 10.02
C ALA A 184 1.79 16.07 8.88
N SER A 185 2.49 16.27 7.76
CA SER A 185 1.94 16.90 6.54
C SER A 185 0.83 16.09 5.87
N LEU A 186 0.72 14.77 6.15
CA LEU A 186 -0.32 13.92 5.58
C LEU A 186 -1.72 14.42 5.97
N SER A 187 -1.91 14.91 7.20
CA SER A 187 -3.18 15.45 7.67
C SER A 187 -3.71 16.59 6.81
N LEU A 188 -2.81 17.44 6.28
CA LEU A 188 -3.16 18.53 5.36
C LEU A 188 -3.57 18.01 3.98
N MET A 189 -3.01 16.87 3.55
CA MET A 189 -3.28 16.25 2.26
C MET A 189 -4.48 15.29 2.28
N LEU A 190 -4.93 14.84 3.46
CA LEU A 190 -6.02 13.85 3.60
C LEU A 190 -7.28 14.19 2.79
N PRO A 191 -7.80 15.43 2.78
CA PRO A 191 -8.98 15.76 1.95
C PRO A 191 -8.74 15.55 0.45
N LEU A 192 -7.55 15.89 -0.05
CA LEU A 192 -7.19 15.70 -1.46
C LEU A 192 -7.01 14.22 -1.80
N VAL A 193 -6.38 13.46 -0.90
CA VAL A 193 -6.21 12.01 -1.05
C VAL A 193 -7.57 11.31 -1.04
N ALA A 194 -8.44 11.64 -0.08
CA ALA A 194 -9.81 11.12 0.01
C ALA A 194 -10.61 11.43 -1.26
N LYS A 195 -10.55 12.67 -1.77
CA LYS A 195 -11.20 13.06 -3.03
C LYS A 195 -10.67 12.26 -4.22
N LYS A 196 -9.35 12.08 -4.33
CA LYS A 196 -8.72 11.30 -5.40
C LYS A 196 -9.17 9.83 -5.34
N LEU A 197 -9.14 9.21 -4.16
CA LEU A 197 -9.51 7.81 -3.97
C LEU A 197 -11.02 7.59 -4.18
N LYS A 198 -11.86 8.53 -3.75
CA LYS A 198 -13.29 8.52 -4.11
C LYS A 198 -13.51 8.58 -5.62
N GLY A 199 -12.74 9.41 -6.33
CA GLY A 199 -12.77 9.47 -7.79
C GLY A 199 -12.35 8.14 -8.45
N GLN A 200 -11.34 7.46 -7.90
CA GLN A 200 -10.94 6.12 -8.36
C GLN A 200 -12.05 5.09 -8.12
N ALA A 201 -12.66 5.08 -6.94
CA ALA A 201 -13.76 4.18 -6.61
C ALA A 201 -14.99 4.45 -7.51
N HIS A 202 -15.28 5.71 -7.82
CA HIS A 202 -16.33 6.07 -8.77
C HIS A 202 -16.00 5.59 -10.19
N GLY A 203 -14.74 5.69 -10.62
CA GLY A 203 -14.30 5.16 -11.91
C GLY A 203 -14.36 3.63 -12.01
N GLN A 204 -14.16 2.93 -10.89
CA GLN A 204 -14.29 1.47 -10.82
C GLN A 204 -15.76 1.02 -10.72
N GLY A 205 -16.64 1.82 -10.12
CA GLY A 205 -18.08 1.57 -10.01
C GLY A 205 -18.57 1.55 -8.57
N MET A 206 -17.79 1.00 -7.62
CA MET A 206 -18.20 0.91 -6.21
C MET A 206 -18.51 2.29 -5.60
N GLY A 207 -17.79 3.34 -6.02
CA GLY A 207 -17.98 4.70 -5.53
C GLY A 207 -19.25 5.41 -6.03
N LEU A 208 -20.05 4.76 -6.90
CA LEU A 208 -21.36 5.25 -7.33
C LEU A 208 -22.46 5.00 -6.30
N HIS A 209 -22.24 4.03 -5.41
CA HIS A 209 -23.23 3.59 -4.43
C HIS A 209 -23.16 4.40 -3.14
N THR A 210 -24.27 4.38 -2.40
CA THR A 210 -24.35 4.92 -1.04
C THR A 210 -23.51 4.10 -0.06
N GLU A 211 -23.17 4.69 1.08
CA GLU A 211 -22.42 3.99 2.13
C GLU A 211 -23.12 2.71 2.60
N ALA A 212 -24.45 2.74 2.78
CA ALA A 212 -25.23 1.57 3.18
C ALA A 212 -25.18 0.44 2.14
N GLU A 213 -25.31 0.78 0.85
CA GLU A 213 -25.21 -0.20 -0.25
C GLU A 213 -23.81 -0.82 -0.32
N VAL A 214 -22.75 -0.02 -0.22
CA VAL A 214 -21.35 -0.51 -0.22
C VAL A 214 -21.10 -1.46 0.94
N ILE A 215 -21.62 -1.12 2.13
CA ILE A 215 -21.53 -2.00 3.30
C ILE A 215 -22.27 -3.31 3.03
N GLU A 216 -23.52 -3.26 2.55
CA GLU A 216 -24.30 -4.46 2.26
C GLU A 216 -23.63 -5.36 1.20
N MET A 217 -23.09 -4.77 0.14
CA MET A 217 -22.31 -5.48 -0.89
C MET A 217 -21.09 -6.17 -0.29
N SER A 218 -20.34 -5.46 0.56
CA SER A 218 -19.18 -6.04 1.26
C SER A 218 -19.56 -7.15 2.22
N VAL A 219 -20.72 -7.04 2.90
CA VAL A 219 -21.24 -8.11 3.77
C VAL A 219 -21.64 -9.34 2.97
N LYS A 220 -22.19 -9.17 1.76
CA LYS A 220 -22.49 -10.30 0.86
C LYS A 220 -21.23 -11.06 0.47
N ASP A 221 -20.12 -10.36 0.18
CA ASP A 221 -18.82 -11.01 -0.08
C ASP A 221 -18.31 -11.75 1.15
N LEU A 222 -18.31 -11.11 2.33
CA LEU A 222 -17.88 -11.73 3.58
C LEU A 222 -18.68 -13.00 3.87
N ARG A 223 -20.01 -12.96 3.65
CA ARG A 223 -20.87 -14.13 3.82
C ARG A 223 -20.57 -15.21 2.79
N ALA A 224 -20.29 -14.86 1.53
CA ALA A 224 -19.90 -15.82 0.50
C ALA A 224 -18.58 -16.53 0.86
N ILE A 225 -17.56 -15.77 1.28
CA ILE A 225 -16.27 -16.32 1.73
C ILE A 225 -16.48 -17.18 2.99
N SER A 226 -17.28 -16.72 3.95
CA SER A 226 -17.57 -17.46 5.19
C SER A 226 -18.29 -18.78 4.91
N ASN A 227 -19.32 -18.78 4.07
CA ASN A 227 -20.06 -19.98 3.68
C ASN A 227 -19.18 -20.95 2.90
N PHE A 228 -18.39 -20.43 1.96
CA PHE A 228 -17.50 -21.27 1.17
C PHE A 228 -16.40 -21.87 2.05
N LEU A 229 -15.76 -21.10 2.93
CA LEU A 229 -14.76 -21.62 3.87
C LEU A 229 -15.38 -22.71 4.76
N GLY A 230 -16.54 -22.43 5.35
CA GLY A 230 -17.22 -23.32 6.28
C GLY A 230 -16.30 -23.70 7.45
N THR A 231 -15.96 -24.98 7.55
CA THR A 231 -15.05 -25.56 8.56
C THR A 231 -13.66 -25.87 8.04
N LYS A 232 -13.35 -25.58 6.77
CA LYS A 232 -12.04 -25.87 6.18
C LYS A 232 -10.92 -25.08 6.85
N GLN A 233 -9.71 -25.63 6.82
CA GLN A 233 -8.53 -24.93 7.34
C GLN A 233 -8.12 -23.76 6.46
N PHE A 234 -8.14 -23.97 5.14
CA PHE A 234 -7.87 -22.98 4.11
C PHE A 234 -8.98 -23.02 3.05
N LEU A 235 -9.00 -22.04 2.14
CA LEU A 235 -10.10 -21.88 1.18
C LEU A 235 -10.42 -23.17 0.42
N MET A 236 -9.39 -23.86 -0.07
CA MET A 236 -9.53 -25.06 -0.90
C MET A 236 -9.25 -26.38 -0.15
N GLY A 237 -9.23 -26.36 1.19
CA GLY A 237 -9.08 -27.57 2.01
C GLY A 237 -8.00 -27.45 3.08
N ASP A 238 -7.11 -28.43 3.15
CA ASP A 238 -6.11 -28.55 4.23
C ASP A 238 -4.78 -27.86 3.93
N LYS A 239 -4.55 -27.45 2.68
CA LYS A 239 -3.33 -26.75 2.26
C LYS A 239 -3.65 -25.32 1.81
N ALA A 240 -2.88 -24.37 2.31
CA ALA A 240 -2.97 -22.98 1.86
C ALA A 240 -2.48 -22.85 0.41
N ILE A 241 -3.14 -21.96 -0.33
CA ILE A 241 -2.79 -21.61 -1.72
C ILE A 241 -2.60 -20.11 -1.89
N GLU A 242 -2.23 -19.66 -3.07
CA GLU A 242 -2.05 -18.24 -3.42
C GLU A 242 -3.32 -17.40 -3.14
N ALA A 243 -4.50 -17.97 -3.38
CA ALA A 243 -5.76 -17.30 -3.11
C ALA A 243 -5.96 -17.02 -1.61
N ASP A 244 -5.45 -17.90 -0.73
CA ASP A 244 -5.49 -17.66 0.71
C ASP A 244 -4.66 -16.43 1.10
N CYS A 245 -3.51 -16.21 0.44
CA CYS A 245 -2.71 -15.01 0.69
C CYS A 245 -3.49 -13.72 0.36
N ALA A 246 -4.30 -13.73 -0.70
CA ALA A 246 -5.12 -12.59 -1.10
C ALA A 246 -6.29 -12.36 -0.15
N VAL A 247 -7.04 -13.41 0.16
CA VAL A 247 -8.19 -13.33 1.09
C VAL A 247 -7.72 -12.95 2.49
N PHE A 248 -6.66 -13.57 3.01
CA PHE A 248 -6.03 -13.19 4.27
C PHE A 248 -5.57 -11.74 4.25
N GLY A 249 -4.93 -11.30 3.16
CA GLY A 249 -4.49 -9.92 2.97
C GLY A 249 -5.62 -8.92 3.20
N ILE A 250 -6.80 -9.14 2.61
CA ILE A 250 -7.98 -8.28 2.73
C ILE A 250 -8.67 -8.42 4.09
N LEU A 251 -8.95 -9.65 4.53
CA LEU A 251 -9.66 -9.90 5.78
C LEU A 251 -8.88 -9.37 7.00
N SER A 252 -7.55 -9.48 6.99
CA SER A 252 -6.69 -8.90 8.03
C SER A 252 -6.87 -7.39 8.17
N GLN A 253 -7.12 -6.69 7.06
CA GLN A 253 -7.35 -5.24 7.09
C GLN A 253 -8.70 -4.91 7.69
N LEU A 254 -9.74 -5.68 7.34
CA LEU A 254 -11.08 -5.50 7.88
C LEU A 254 -11.15 -5.85 9.37
N LEU A 255 -10.44 -6.91 9.79
CA LEU A 255 -10.43 -7.41 11.16
C LEU A 255 -9.58 -6.55 12.10
N TRP A 256 -8.37 -6.14 11.70
CA TRP A 256 -7.40 -5.50 12.61
C TRP A 256 -7.07 -4.05 12.26
N ASN A 257 -7.38 -3.56 11.06
CA ASN A 257 -7.04 -2.20 10.59
C ASN A 257 -8.24 -1.37 10.13
N CYS A 258 -9.45 -1.71 10.57
CA CYS A 258 -10.68 -0.95 10.29
C CYS A 258 -11.45 -0.66 11.58
N PRO A 259 -10.83 0.09 12.52
CA PRO A 259 -11.41 0.34 13.83
C PRO A 259 -12.78 1.03 13.73
N GLY A 260 -13.76 0.53 14.46
CA GLY A 260 -15.13 1.03 14.51
C GLY A 260 -15.95 0.72 13.27
N SER A 261 -15.46 -0.13 12.37
CA SER A 261 -16.22 -0.51 11.17
C SER A 261 -17.27 -1.59 11.45
N PRO A 262 -18.38 -1.60 10.70
CA PRO A 262 -19.28 -2.76 10.67
C PRO A 262 -18.55 -4.06 10.33
N PHE A 263 -17.51 -3.98 9.48
CA PHE A 263 -16.72 -5.14 9.07
C PHE A 263 -15.95 -5.76 10.24
N GLU A 264 -15.30 -4.94 11.06
CA GLU A 264 -14.60 -5.38 12.28
C GLU A 264 -15.58 -6.05 13.26
N GLN A 265 -16.76 -5.45 13.47
CA GLN A 265 -17.78 -6.00 14.37
C GLN A 265 -18.31 -7.35 13.86
N LEU A 266 -18.62 -7.45 12.56
CA LEU A 266 -19.11 -8.67 11.94
C LEU A 266 -18.06 -9.80 11.98
N LEU A 267 -16.79 -9.51 11.73
CA LEU A 267 -15.71 -10.49 11.81
C LEU A 267 -15.43 -10.97 13.25
N ASN A 268 -15.68 -10.12 14.25
CA ASN A 268 -15.62 -10.50 15.67
C ASN A 268 -16.92 -11.14 16.20
N GLY A 269 -17.97 -11.24 15.38
CA GLY A 269 -19.28 -11.77 15.75
C GLY A 269 -19.77 -12.82 14.75
N GLU A 270 -20.64 -12.41 13.81
CA GLU A 270 -21.30 -13.29 12.82
C GLU A 270 -20.31 -14.16 12.04
N PHE A 271 -19.20 -13.59 11.58
CA PHE A 271 -18.21 -14.26 10.74
C PHE A 271 -16.98 -14.73 11.52
N ASN A 272 -17.20 -15.28 12.71
CA ASN A 272 -16.10 -15.77 13.57
C ASN A 272 -15.22 -16.84 12.90
N ASN A 273 -15.76 -17.64 11.96
CA ASN A 273 -14.94 -18.58 11.19
C ASN A 273 -13.88 -17.89 10.31
N LEU A 274 -14.18 -16.70 9.78
CA LEU A 274 -13.20 -15.89 9.03
C LEU A 274 -12.12 -15.30 9.94
N LYS A 275 -12.49 -14.92 11.17
CA LYS A 275 -11.52 -14.50 12.19
C LYS A 275 -10.56 -15.63 12.54
N ILE A 276 -11.09 -16.83 12.84
CA ILE A 276 -10.28 -18.02 13.12
C ILE A 276 -9.37 -18.36 11.94
N TYR A 277 -9.87 -18.21 10.70
CA TYR A 277 -9.06 -18.37 9.49
C TYR A 277 -7.90 -17.36 9.42
N CYS A 278 -8.14 -16.08 9.74
CA CYS A 278 -7.08 -15.08 9.78
C CYS A 278 -6.05 -15.37 10.88
N GLU A 279 -6.50 -15.80 12.06
CA GLU A 279 -5.63 -16.21 13.16
C GLU A 279 -4.76 -17.40 12.74
N ARG A 280 -5.33 -18.40 12.05
CA ARG A 280 -4.57 -19.54 11.52
C ARG A 280 -3.52 -19.13 10.48
N MET A 281 -3.88 -18.29 9.52
CA MET A 281 -2.94 -17.78 8.51
C MET A 281 -1.78 -17.00 9.17
N LYS A 282 -2.10 -16.19 10.18
CA LYS A 282 -1.13 -15.47 11.01
C LYS A 282 -0.20 -16.46 11.73
N ASP A 283 -0.74 -17.37 12.51
CA ASP A 283 0.04 -18.28 13.36
C ASP A 283 0.90 -19.24 12.53
N THR A 284 0.43 -19.63 11.33
CA THR A 284 1.14 -20.57 10.45
C THR A 284 2.29 -19.92 9.69
N PHE A 285 2.09 -18.71 9.15
CA PHE A 285 3.05 -18.09 8.22
C PHE A 285 3.79 -16.89 8.81
N TRP A 286 3.38 -16.42 9.98
CA TRP A 286 3.97 -15.28 10.68
C TRP A 286 4.33 -15.60 12.14
N PRO A 287 5.23 -16.57 12.39
CA PRO A 287 5.65 -16.91 13.75
C PRO A 287 6.34 -15.74 14.48
N ASP A 288 6.79 -14.73 13.73
CA ASP A 288 7.43 -13.49 14.18
C ASP A 288 6.50 -12.26 14.06
N TRP A 289 5.17 -12.44 14.01
CA TRP A 289 4.20 -11.35 13.84
C TRP A 289 4.43 -10.20 14.82
N ASP A 290 4.53 -10.48 16.12
CA ASP A 290 4.71 -9.44 17.15
C ASP A 290 6.06 -8.72 17.03
N ARG A 291 7.11 -9.44 16.60
CA ARG A 291 8.42 -8.85 16.30
C ARG A 291 8.36 -7.95 15.07
N CYS A 292 7.53 -8.26 14.09
CA CYS A 292 7.28 -7.37 12.96
C CYS A 292 6.60 -6.07 13.41
N LEU A 293 5.67 -6.13 14.38
CA LEU A 293 5.00 -4.94 14.90
C LEU A 293 5.90 -4.10 15.81
N ASN A 294 6.78 -4.76 16.57
CA ASN A 294 7.69 -4.15 17.53
C ASN A 294 9.14 -4.58 17.25
N PRO A 295 9.77 -4.06 16.18
CA PRO A 295 11.16 -4.39 15.90
C PRO A 295 12.05 -3.92 17.07
N PRO A 296 13.06 -4.71 17.47
CA PRO A 296 13.97 -4.31 18.52
C PRO A 296 14.63 -2.97 18.15
N ARG A 297 14.71 -2.05 19.12
CA ARG A 297 15.40 -0.78 18.92
C ARG A 297 16.90 -1.09 18.76
N ILE A 298 17.43 -0.80 17.58
CA ILE A 298 18.86 -0.85 17.26
C ILE A 298 19.50 0.43 17.77
#